data_AF-A0A410HWS6-F1
#
_entry.id   AF-A0A410HWS6-F1
#
_cell.length_a   1.000
_cell.length_b   1.000
_cell.length_c   1.000
_cell.angle_alpha   90.00
_cell.angle_beta   90.00
_cell.angle_gamma   90.00
#
_symmetry.space_group_name_H-M   'P 1'
#
loop_
_entity.id
_entity.type
_entity.pdbx_description
1 polymer ?
#
loop_
_entity_poly.entity_id
_entity_poly.type
_entity_poly.pdbx_seq_one_letter_code
_entity_poly.pdbx_strand_id
1 'polypeptide(L)'
;MLSQIFMYCWYADGIVQQSARLASSAYCCGWADAPQPFRRSLLIIMRRCQRPLSLTAGKFYNISRATFVRLVNASYSYYALLRQMNDH
;
A
#
# COMPACT_ATOMS: atom_id res chain seq x y z
N MET A 1 -17.07 -1.28 -9.28
CA MET A 1 -16.53 -1.95 -8.07
C MET A 1 -15.06 -2.35 -8.25
N LEU A 2 -14.70 -3.24 -9.18
CA LEU A 2 -13.27 -3.63 -9.38
C LEU A 2 -12.36 -2.45 -9.77
N SER A 3 -12.84 -1.53 -10.62
CA SER A 3 -12.09 -0.32 -11.00
C SER A 3 -11.78 0.60 -9.83
N GLN A 4 -12.73 0.77 -8.90
CA GLN A 4 -12.55 1.57 -7.69
C GLN A 4 -11.51 0.93 -6.78
N ILE A 5 -11.62 -0.38 -6.54
CA ILE A 5 -10.65 -1.13 -5.73
C ILE A 5 -9.25 -1.04 -6.36
N PHE A 6 -9.16 -1.16 -7.69
CA PHE A 6 -7.89 -0.99 -8.42
C PHE A 6 -7.29 0.40 -8.23
N MET A 7 -8.09 1.47 -8.37
CA MET A 7 -7.62 2.84 -8.10
C MET A 7 -7.10 2.99 -6.67
N TYR A 8 -7.82 2.50 -5.66
CA TYR A 8 -7.36 2.56 -4.27
C TYR A 8 -6.05 1.79 -4.06
N CYS A 9 -5.94 0.57 -4.60
CA CYS A 9 -4.70 -0.22 -4.53
C CYS A 9 -3.52 0.50 -5.18
N TRP A 10 -3.75 1.18 -6.32
CA TRP A 10 -2.73 1.90 -7.05
C TRP A 10 -2.19 3.10 -6.28
N TYR A 11 -3.08 3.94 -5.75
CA TYR A 11 -2.69 5.09 -4.93
C TYR A 11 -2.04 4.66 -3.61
N ALA A 12 -2.55 3.59 -2.98
CA ALA A 12 -1.96 3.01 -1.77
C ALA A 12 -0.48 2.62 -1.98
N ASP A 13 -0.21 1.87 -3.05
CA ASP A 13 1.14 1.40 -3.39
C ASP A 13 2.09 2.57 -3.70
N GLY A 14 1.61 3.56 -4.47
CA GLY A 14 2.36 4.77 -4.78
C GLY A 14 2.73 5.59 -3.52
N ILE A 15 1.79 5.75 -2.58
CA ILE A 15 2.05 6.46 -1.32
C ILE A 15 3.09 5.71 -0.47
N VAL A 16 3.02 4.37 -0.42
CA VAL A 16 4.00 3.56 0.30
C VAL A 16 5.40 3.73 -0.31
N GLN A 17 5.51 3.66 -1.64
CA GLN A 17 6.79 3.82 -2.32
C GLN A 17 7.37 5.24 -2.16
N GLN A 18 6.52 6.26 -2.30
CA GLN A 18 6.91 7.66 -2.13
C GLN A 18 7.35 7.94 -0.68
N SER A 19 6.65 7.38 0.31
CA SER A 19 7.00 7.57 1.73
C SER A 19 8.32 6.88 2.10
N ALA A 20 8.62 5.71 1.52
CA ALA A 20 9.92 5.06 1.68
C ALA A 20 11.06 5.92 1.10
N ARG A 21 10.86 6.50 -0.10
CA ARG A 21 11.82 7.43 -0.72
C ARG A 21 12.00 8.72 0.09
N LEU A 22 10.92 9.24 0.65
CA LEU A 22 10.97 10.41 1.54
C LEU A 22 11.79 10.11 2.79
N ALA A 23 11.60 8.94 3.40
CA ALA A 23 12.38 8.52 4.58
C ALA A 23 13.89 8.41 4.27
N SER A 24 14.26 7.83 3.12
CA SER A 24 15.67 7.75 2.71
C SER A 24 16.26 9.13 2.41
N SER A 25 15.50 10.00 1.72
CA SER A 25 15.98 11.34 1.39
C SER A 25 16.10 12.23 2.63
N ALA A 26 15.17 12.09 3.59
CA ALA A 26 15.25 12.71 4.91
C ALA A 26 16.46 12.23 5.70
N TYR A 27 16.86 10.96 5.54
CA TYR A 27 18.05 10.43 6.22
C TYR A 27 19.34 11.02 5.64
N CYS A 28 19.38 11.20 4.32
CA CYS A 28 20.53 11.76 3.61
C CYS A 28 20.62 13.30 3.65
N CYS A 29 19.64 14.03 4.20
CA CYS A 29 19.60 15.50 4.12
C CYS A 29 20.54 16.24 5.10
N GLY A 30 21.49 15.56 5.73
CA GLY A 30 22.41 16.20 6.68
C GLY A 30 21.71 16.70 7.95
N TRP A 31 20.66 16.01 8.40
CA TRP A 31 19.84 16.38 9.56
C TRP A 31 20.59 16.47 10.90
N ALA A 32 21.84 16.00 10.95
CA ALA A 32 22.69 16.06 12.14
C ALA A 32 22.97 17.50 12.59
N ASP A 33 23.18 18.42 11.63
CA ASP A 33 23.48 19.84 11.87
C ASP A 33 22.23 20.74 11.92
N ALA A 34 21.04 20.16 11.77
CA ALA A 34 19.80 20.92 11.73
C ALA A 34 19.30 21.30 13.14
N PRO A 35 18.51 22.40 13.26
CA PRO A 35 17.95 22.84 14.54
C PRO A 35 17.13 21.74 15.23
N GLN A 36 17.17 21.70 16.56
CA GLN A 36 16.41 20.77 17.41
C GLN A 36 14.91 20.60 17.01
N PRO A 37 14.15 21.66 16.68
CA PRO A 37 12.76 21.50 16.23
C PRO A 37 12.64 20.75 14.90
N PHE A 38 13.58 20.97 13.97
CA PHE A 38 13.63 20.28 12.68
C PHE A 38 14.00 18.80 12.84
N ARG A 39 14.95 18.48 13.71
CA ARG A 39 15.31 17.08 14.02
C ARG A 39 14.13 16.30 14.61
N ARG A 40 13.36 16.92 15.51
CA ARG A 40 12.17 16.29 16.11
C ARG A 40 11.07 16.02 15.08
N SER A 41 10.76 16.98 14.22
CA SER A 41 9.75 16.78 13.16
C SER A 41 10.20 15.73 12.15
N LEU A 42 11.49 15.74 11.76
CA LEU A 42 12.05 14.75 10.85
C LEU A 42 12.00 13.32 11.43
N LEU A 43 12.32 13.15 12.71
CA LEU A 43 12.22 11.84 13.39
C LEU A 43 10.78 11.33 13.43
N ILE A 44 9.80 12.21 13.66
CA ILE A 44 8.37 11.84 13.61
C ILE A 44 8.01 11.37 12.20
N ILE A 45 8.43 12.12 11.17
CA ILE A 45 8.17 11.77 9.77
C ILE A 45 8.82 10.43 9.41
N MET A 46 10.11 10.24 9.71
CA MET A 46 10.81 8.97 9.47
C MET A 46 10.12 7.80 10.16
N ARG A 47 9.75 7.94 11.44
CA ARG A 47 9.09 6.89 12.21
C ARG A 47 7.68 6.58 11.68
N ARG A 48 7.01 7.58 11.10
CA ARG A 48 5.72 7.41 10.41
C ARG A 48 5.88 6.74 9.04
N CYS A 49 6.93 7.08 8.28
CA CYS A 49 7.24 6.48 6.98
C CYS A 49 7.80 5.05 7.10
N GLN A 50 8.47 4.70 8.20
CA GLN A 50 8.92 3.33 8.49
C GLN A 50 7.77 2.38 8.80
N ARG A 51 6.61 2.89 9.22
CA ARG A 51 5.39 2.09 9.20
C ARG A 51 4.88 2.12 7.76
N PRO A 52 4.98 1.02 7.00
CA PRO A 52 4.30 0.97 5.73
C PRO A 52 2.85 1.34 6.01
N LEU A 53 2.31 2.31 5.27
CA LEU A 53 0.88 2.51 5.17
C LEU A 53 0.32 1.27 4.43
N SER A 54 0.40 0.12 5.09
CA SER A 54 -0.40 -1.04 4.80
C SER A 54 -1.83 -0.60 5.08
N LEU A 55 -2.46 -0.07 4.05
CA LEU A 55 -3.89 0.16 4.04
C LEU A 55 -4.51 -1.22 4.16
N THR A 56 -4.81 -1.61 5.39
CA THR A 56 -5.41 -2.91 5.66
C THR A 56 -6.91 -2.76 5.48
N ALA A 57 -7.51 -3.41 4.49
CA ALA A 57 -8.96 -3.51 4.39
C ALA A 57 -9.47 -4.25 5.64
N GLY A 58 -10.14 -3.50 6.53
CA GLY A 58 -10.76 -4.04 7.73
C GLY A 58 -9.83 -4.77 8.71
N LYS A 59 -8.52 -4.45 8.77
CA LYS A 59 -7.48 -5.17 9.56
C LYS A 59 -7.15 -6.61 9.11
N PHE A 60 -7.81 -7.17 8.09
CA PHE A 60 -7.59 -8.56 7.65
C PHE A 60 -6.77 -8.69 6.37
N TYR A 61 -6.89 -7.74 5.43
CA TYR A 61 -6.21 -7.84 4.13
C TYR A 61 -5.32 -6.63 3.87
N ASN A 62 -4.01 -6.86 3.72
CA ASN A 62 -3.09 -5.84 3.23
C ASN A 62 -3.49 -5.50 1.79
N ILE A 63 -3.99 -4.29 1.55
CA ILE A 63 -4.37 -3.83 0.21
C ILE A 63 -3.07 -3.62 -0.56
N SER A 64 -2.73 -4.62 -1.37
CA SER A 64 -1.59 -4.57 -2.30
C SER A 64 -2.07 -4.94 -3.69
N ARG A 65 -1.32 -4.51 -4.71
CA ARG A 65 -1.59 -4.90 -6.11
C ARG A 65 -1.69 -6.43 -6.27
N ALA A 66 -0.85 -7.17 -5.55
CA ALA A 66 -0.86 -8.63 -5.56
C ALA A 66 -2.17 -9.20 -4.98
N THR A 67 -2.66 -8.64 -3.87
CA THR A 67 -3.92 -9.07 -3.24
C THR A 67 -5.11 -8.84 -4.16
N PHE A 68 -5.13 -7.73 -4.91
CA PHE A 68 -6.17 -7.45 -5.90
C PHE A 68 -6.20 -8.47 -7.03
N VAL A 69 -5.04 -8.81 -7.61
CA VAL A 69 -4.95 -9.84 -8.66
C VAL A 69 -5.43 -11.19 -8.15
N ARG A 70 -5.08 -11.56 -6.91
CA ARG A 70 -5.58 -12.80 -6.28
C ARG A 70 -7.10 -12.80 -6.12
N LEU A 71 -7.69 -11.67 -5.72
CA LEU A 71 -9.14 -11.53 -5.61
C LEU A 71 -9.83 -11.70 -6.96
N VAL A 72 -9.33 -11.02 -8.00
CA VAL A 72 -9.88 -11.12 -9.37
C VAL A 72 -9.78 -12.55 -9.91
N ASN A 73 -8.63 -13.21 -9.73
CA ASN A 73 -8.46 -14.60 -10.14
C ASN A 73 -9.42 -15.53 -9.39
N ALA A 74 -9.59 -15.37 -8.09
CA ALA A 74 -10.52 -16.17 -7.31
C ALA A 74 -11.98 -15.97 -7.78
N SER A 75 -12.39 -14.72 -8.04
CA SER A 75 -13.71 -14.42 -8.60
C SER A 75 -13.91 -15.04 -9.98
N TYR A 76 -12.88 -15.01 -10.84
CA TYR A 76 -12.92 -15.63 -12.16
C TYR A 76 -13.01 -17.15 -12.09
N SER A 77 -12.21 -17.79 -11.24
CA SER A 77 -12.28 -19.25 -11.00
C SER A 77 -13.66 -19.67 -10.51
N TYR A 78 -14.26 -18.91 -9.59
CA TYR A 78 -15.61 -19.18 -9.11
C TYR A 78 -16.66 -19.04 -10.23
N TYR A 79 -16.54 -18.00 -11.06
CA TYR A 79 -17.39 -17.81 -12.23
C TYR A 79 -17.24 -18.96 -13.25
N ALA A 80 -16.01 -19.37 -13.55
CA ALA A 80 -15.72 -20.46 -14.47
C ALA A 80 -16.33 -21.78 -13.99
N LEU A 81 -16.21 -22.08 -12.69
CA LEU A 81 -16.82 -23.26 -12.07
C LEU A 81 -18.35 -23.24 -12.18
N LEU A 82 -18.99 -22.12 -11.82
CA LEU A 82 -20.44 -21.97 -11.95
C LEU A 82 -20.90 -22.11 -13.41
N ARG A 83 -20.16 -21.54 -14.35
CA ARG A 83 -20.46 -21.66 -15.78
C ARG A 83 -20.37 -23.10 -16.25
N GLN A 84 -19.33 -23.84 -15.82
CA GLN A 84 -19.16 -25.24 -16.15
C GLN A 84 -20.26 -26.13 -15.54
N MET A 85 -20.76 -25.80 -14.35
CA MET A 85 -21.90 -26.49 -13.75
C MET A 85 -23.24 -26.17 -14.41
N ASN A 86 -23.38 -24.97 -14.97
CA ASN A 86 -24.61 -24.54 -15.66
C ASN A 86 -24.68 -24.99 -17.14
N ASP A 87 -23.54 -25.38 -17.73
CA ASP A 87 -23.47 -26.02 -19.05
C ASP A 87 -23.77 -27.54 -18.99
N HIS A 88 -24.02 -28.09 -17.80
CA HIS A 88 -24.44 -29.48 -17.56
C HIS A 88 -25.93 -29.61 -17.22
#